data_AF-A0A1X6ZCV3-F1
#
_entry.id   AF-A0A1X6ZCV3-F1
#
_cell.length_a   1.000
_cell.length_b   1.000
_cell.length_c   1.000
_cell.angle_alpha   90.00
_cell.angle_beta   90.00
_cell.angle_gamma   90.00
#
_symmetry.space_group_name_H-M   'P 1'
#
loop_
_entity.id
_entity.type
_entity.pdbx_description
1 polymer ?
#
loop_
_entity_poly.entity_id
_entity_poly.type
_entity_poly.pdbx_seq_one_letter_code
_entity_poly.pdbx_strand_id
1 'polypeptide(L)'
;MGIIEWVLSFAFGGGRNAVAETVQVFRENTEAGAARAAQHQSQTLEQFAQEFKLQQRGWFDRLMDGLNRIPRPAMALGTLGLFVAAMVDPVWFAQRMQGIALVPEPLWWLLGAIVSFYFGARHQAKGQEFQRSMAQSMARTPQVVENIQALEALTEEKEEQKPIVVSKAGPKPLEQSAEYNAALEDWRQANG
;
A
#
# COMPACT_ATOMS: atom_id res chain seq x y z
N MET A 1 50.57 -20.78 50.62
CA MET A 1 49.61 -20.22 49.64
C MET A 1 50.00 -20.78 48.29
N GLY A 2 49.29 -21.84 47.89
CA GLY A 2 49.86 -22.97 47.17
C GLY A 2 49.88 -22.81 45.65
N ILE A 3 50.94 -23.31 45.03
CA ILE A 3 51.12 -23.42 43.57
C ILE A 3 49.97 -24.25 42.94
N ILE A 4 49.37 -25.16 43.70
CA ILE A 4 48.18 -25.94 43.34
C ILE A 4 46.95 -25.05 43.10
N GLU A 5 46.82 -23.95 43.83
CA GLU A 5 45.71 -23.00 43.70
C GLU A 5 45.82 -22.19 42.40
N TRP A 6 47.05 -21.88 41.98
CA TRP A 6 47.34 -21.19 40.71
C TRP A 6 47.09 -22.09 39.50
N VAL A 7 47.49 -23.37 39.56
CA VAL A 7 47.26 -24.34 38.48
C VAL A 7 45.77 -24.68 38.34
N LEU A 8 45.03 -24.83 39.45
CA LEU A 8 43.59 -25.04 39.41
C LEU A 8 42.83 -23.80 38.91
N SER A 9 43.28 -22.59 39.26
CA SER A 9 42.73 -21.34 38.72
C SER A 9 43.00 -21.18 37.22
N PHE A 10 44.13 -21.64 36.71
CA PHE A 10 44.45 -21.58 35.28
C PHE A 10 43.66 -22.63 34.48
N ALA A 11 43.49 -23.84 35.04
CA ALA A 11 42.75 -24.93 34.42
C ALA A 11 41.21 -24.72 34.44
N PHE A 12 40.67 -24.12 35.50
CA PHE A 12 39.21 -23.95 35.66
C PHE A 12 38.73 -22.50 35.55
N GLY A 13 39.62 -21.50 35.54
CA GLY A 13 39.25 -20.07 35.51
C GLY A 13 38.80 -19.55 34.14
N GLY A 14 39.06 -20.27 33.05
CA GLY A 14 38.69 -19.86 31.68
C GLY A 14 37.36 -20.44 31.18
N GLY A 15 36.75 -21.40 31.90
CA GLY A 15 35.65 -22.22 31.39
C GLY A 15 34.26 -21.55 31.39
N ARG A 16 34.06 -20.46 32.13
CA ARG A 16 32.74 -19.81 32.22
C ARG A 16 32.34 -19.09 30.93
N ASN A 17 33.28 -18.52 30.18
CA ASN A 17 32.99 -17.87 28.90
C ASN A 17 32.87 -18.88 27.75
N ALA A 18 33.71 -19.93 27.71
CA ALA A 18 33.68 -20.93 26.64
C ALA A 18 32.39 -21.79 26.65
N VAL A 19 31.84 -22.08 27.83
CA VAL A 19 30.55 -22.77 27.95
C VAL A 19 29.38 -21.84 27.61
N ALA A 20 29.46 -20.55 27.96
CA ALA A 20 28.45 -19.57 27.54
C ALA A 20 28.45 -19.36 26.01
N GLU A 21 29.63 -19.29 25.38
CA GLU A 21 29.78 -19.24 23.92
C GLU A 21 29.28 -20.52 23.23
N THR A 22 29.56 -21.70 23.80
CA THR A 22 29.09 -22.98 23.21
C THR A 22 27.59 -23.20 23.39
N VAL A 23 26.98 -22.72 24.48
CA VAL A 23 25.51 -22.78 24.67
C VAL A 23 24.79 -21.75 23.80
N GLN A 24 25.40 -20.60 23.51
CA GLN A 24 24.88 -19.65 22.50
C GLN A 24 24.86 -20.22 21.07
N VAL A 25 25.64 -21.26 20.77
CA VAL A 25 25.60 -21.98 19.49
C VAL A 25 24.37 -22.90 19.39
N PHE A 26 23.84 -23.40 20.51
CA PHE A 26 22.69 -24.32 20.53
C PHE A 26 21.37 -23.65 20.95
N ARG A 27 21.41 -22.42 21.47
CA ARG A 27 20.22 -21.64 21.81
C ARG A 27 20.48 -20.19 21.46
N GLU A 28 19.76 -19.71 20.45
CA GLU A 28 19.84 -18.31 20.00
C GLU A 28 19.66 -17.38 21.20
N ASN A 29 20.59 -16.44 21.36
CA ASN A 29 20.51 -15.40 22.37
C ASN A 29 19.27 -14.55 22.06
N THR A 30 18.21 -14.75 22.84
CA THR A 30 16.87 -14.18 22.63
C THR A 30 16.90 -12.66 22.46
N GLU A 31 17.87 -11.99 23.08
CA GLU A 31 18.06 -10.55 23.02
C GLU A 31 18.76 -10.10 21.73
N ALA A 32 19.71 -10.90 21.22
CA ALA A 32 20.32 -10.68 19.90
C ALA A 32 19.32 -10.97 18.76
N GLY A 33 18.45 -11.96 18.93
CA GLY A 33 17.32 -12.23 18.03
C GLY A 33 16.30 -11.09 18.02
N ALA A 34 15.90 -10.59 19.19
CA ALA A 34 14.98 -9.46 19.33
C ALA A 34 15.56 -8.16 18.74
N ALA A 35 16.85 -7.89 18.94
CA ALA A 35 17.53 -6.74 18.34
C ALA A 35 17.54 -6.81 16.81
N ARG A 36 17.84 -7.98 16.22
CA ARG A 36 17.78 -8.20 14.77
C ARG A 36 16.35 -8.05 14.23
N ALA A 37 15.35 -8.59 14.92
CA ALA A 37 13.94 -8.47 14.53
C ALA A 37 13.47 -7.02 14.54
N ALA A 38 13.82 -6.25 15.58
CA ALA A 38 13.52 -4.82 15.65
C ALA A 38 14.21 -4.03 14.53
N GLN A 39 15.45 -4.39 14.21
CA GLN A 39 16.22 -3.77 13.13
C GLN A 39 15.59 -4.06 11.76
N HIS A 40 15.22 -5.32 11.49
CA HIS A 40 14.47 -5.69 10.29
C HIS A 40 13.13 -4.95 10.20
N GLN A 41 12.37 -4.87 11.29
CA GLN A 41 11.09 -4.17 11.32
C GLN A 41 11.24 -2.67 11.05
N SER A 42 12.27 -2.03 11.60
CA SER A 42 12.58 -0.62 11.33
C SER A 42 12.93 -0.37 9.86
N GLN A 43 13.73 -1.25 9.25
CA GLN A 43 14.11 -1.15 7.83
C GLN A 43 12.91 -1.37 6.91
N THR A 44 12.04 -2.33 7.24
CA THR A 44 10.79 -2.56 6.51
C THR A 44 9.88 -1.33 6.59
N LEU A 45 9.72 -0.73 7.78
CA LEU A 45 8.92 0.49 7.97
C LEU A 45 9.50 1.69 7.22
N GLU A 46 10.82 1.86 7.21
CA GLU A 46 11.48 2.91 6.44
C GLU A 46 11.33 2.72 4.93
N GLN A 47 11.46 1.48 4.44
CA GLN A 47 11.25 1.15 3.04
C GLN A 47 9.78 1.40 2.63
N PHE A 48 8.82 0.98 3.45
CA PHE A 48 7.41 1.32 3.24
C PHE A 48 7.19 2.83 3.24
N ALA A 49 7.77 3.57 4.19
CA ALA A 49 7.65 5.02 4.25
C ALA A 49 8.24 5.72 3.02
N GLN A 50 9.29 5.15 2.41
CA GLN A 50 9.87 5.67 1.17
C GLN A 50 9.03 5.31 -0.07
N GLU A 51 8.43 4.12 -0.14
CA GLU A 51 7.50 3.76 -1.22
C GLU A 51 6.20 4.58 -1.18
N PHE A 52 5.73 4.98 0.01
CA PHE A 52 4.55 5.84 0.18
C PHE A 52 4.85 7.33 0.02
N LYS A 53 6.11 7.75 -0.17
CA LYS A 53 6.40 9.12 -0.61
C LYS A 53 5.87 9.27 -2.03
N LEU A 54 4.62 9.72 -2.12
CA LEU A 54 4.00 10.24 -3.33
C LEU A 54 5.04 11.07 -4.07
N GLN A 55 5.52 10.55 -5.22
CA GLN A 55 6.40 11.26 -6.12
C GLN A 55 5.76 12.64 -6.34
N GLN A 56 6.32 13.69 -5.74
CA GLN A 56 5.72 15.02 -5.78
C GLN A 56 5.87 15.55 -7.20
N ARG A 57 4.92 15.20 -8.06
CA ARG A 57 4.82 15.71 -9.44
C ARG A 57 4.79 17.23 -9.37
N GLY A 58 5.72 17.86 -10.08
CA GLY A 58 5.89 19.31 -10.08
C GLY A 58 4.63 20.01 -10.59
N TRP A 59 4.50 21.30 -10.28
CA TRP A 59 3.39 22.11 -10.78
C TRP A 59 3.33 22.14 -12.32
N PHE A 60 4.50 22.13 -12.97
CA PHE A 60 4.64 22.06 -14.43
C PHE A 60 4.08 20.74 -14.99
N ASP A 61 4.41 19.61 -14.35
CA ASP A 61 3.88 18.30 -14.75
C ASP A 61 2.36 18.27 -14.65
N ARG A 62 1.78 18.85 -13.58
CA ARG A 62 0.33 18.94 -13.41
C ARG A 62 -0.32 19.84 -14.45
N LEU A 63 0.32 20.95 -14.82
CA LEU A 63 -0.16 21.84 -15.88
C LEU A 63 -0.15 21.14 -17.23
N MET A 64 0.95 20.45 -17.58
CA MET A 64 1.06 19.69 -18.82
C MET A 64 0.10 18.49 -18.85
N ASP A 65 -0.12 17.83 -17.71
CA ASP A 65 -1.14 16.78 -17.59
C ASP A 65 -2.55 17.35 -17.77
N GLY A 66 -2.82 18.53 -17.22
CA GLY A 66 -4.07 19.26 -17.42
C GLY A 66 -4.30 19.58 -18.89
N LEU A 67 -3.31 20.19 -19.56
CA LEU A 67 -3.36 20.53 -20.97
C LEU A 67 -3.62 19.31 -21.85
N ASN A 68 -2.95 18.18 -21.57
CA ASN A 68 -3.18 16.91 -22.28
C ASN A 68 -4.52 16.23 -21.94
N ARG A 69 -5.27 16.71 -20.93
CA ARG A 69 -6.61 16.22 -20.57
C ARG A 69 -7.73 17.09 -21.11
N ILE A 70 -7.45 18.31 -21.54
CA ILE A 70 -8.42 19.23 -22.19
C ILE A 70 -9.07 18.66 -23.46
N PRO A 71 -8.41 17.83 -24.29
CA PRO A 71 -9.02 17.44 -25.56
C PRO A 71 -10.36 16.70 -25.40
N ARG A 72 -10.52 15.84 -24.39
CA ARG A 72 -11.80 15.12 -24.15
C ARG A 72 -12.94 16.08 -23.80
N PRO A 73 -12.80 16.96 -22.77
CA PRO A 73 -13.78 18.01 -22.49
C PRO A 73 -14.01 18.94 -23.67
N ALA A 74 -12.96 19.35 -24.38
CA ALA A 74 -13.07 20.26 -25.52
C ALA A 74 -13.87 19.64 -26.67
N MET A 75 -13.71 18.34 -26.96
CA MET A 75 -14.55 17.67 -27.96
C MET A 75 -16.02 17.64 -27.55
N ALA A 76 -16.32 17.33 -26.28
CA ALA A 76 -17.69 17.30 -25.79
C ALA A 76 -18.35 18.69 -25.77
N LEU A 77 -17.64 19.71 -25.29
CA LEU A 77 -18.15 21.08 -25.28
C LEU A 77 -18.21 21.68 -26.69
N GLY A 78 -17.27 21.31 -27.56
CA GLY A 78 -17.25 21.73 -28.95
C GLY A 78 -18.43 21.19 -29.75
N THR A 79 -18.80 19.92 -29.57
CA THR A 79 -19.98 19.35 -30.24
C THR A 79 -21.27 19.96 -29.72
N LEU A 80 -21.41 20.13 -28.41
CA LEU A 80 -22.55 20.84 -27.82
C LEU A 80 -22.62 22.29 -28.34
N GLY A 81 -21.49 22.98 -28.41
CA GLY A 81 -21.38 24.34 -28.94
C GLY A 81 -21.79 24.42 -30.42
N LEU A 82 -21.43 23.43 -31.24
CA LEU A 82 -21.87 23.37 -32.64
C LEU A 82 -23.39 23.22 -32.75
N PHE A 83 -24.01 22.38 -31.92
CA PHE A 83 -25.48 22.26 -31.89
C PHE A 83 -26.16 23.56 -31.48
N VAL A 84 -25.64 24.23 -30.46
CA VAL A 84 -26.15 25.54 -30.03
C VAL A 84 -25.97 26.59 -31.12
N ALA A 85 -24.79 26.65 -31.76
CA ALA A 85 -24.51 27.59 -32.84
C ALA A 85 -25.47 27.39 -34.03
N ALA A 86 -25.79 26.14 -34.37
CA ALA A 86 -26.77 25.83 -35.41
C ALA A 86 -28.19 26.33 -35.07
N MET A 87 -28.56 26.38 -33.79
CA MET A 87 -29.87 26.90 -33.34
C MET A 87 -29.90 28.43 -33.22
N VAL A 88 -28.79 29.04 -32.81
CA VAL A 88 -28.71 30.50 -32.57
C VAL A 88 -28.61 31.27 -33.89
N ASP A 89 -27.77 30.83 -34.83
CA ASP A 89 -27.63 31.45 -36.15
C ASP A 89 -27.44 30.37 -37.24
N PRO A 90 -28.56 29.86 -37.80
CA PRO A 90 -28.51 28.77 -38.77
C PRO A 90 -27.88 29.19 -40.10
N VAL A 91 -27.98 30.47 -40.50
CA VAL A 91 -27.42 30.95 -41.77
C VAL A 91 -25.91 31.04 -41.67
N TRP A 92 -25.39 31.60 -40.58
CA TRP A 92 -23.95 31.63 -40.30
C TRP A 92 -23.35 30.23 -40.22
N PHE A 93 -24.04 29.30 -39.55
CA PHE A 93 -23.61 27.91 -39.45
C PHE A 93 -23.57 27.23 -40.83
N ALA A 94 -24.63 27.37 -41.63
CA ALA A 94 -24.71 26.79 -42.97
C ALA A 94 -23.58 27.28 -43.89
N GLN A 95 -23.23 28.57 -43.82
CA GLN A 95 -22.10 29.13 -44.58
C GLN A 95 -20.76 28.46 -44.22
N ARG A 96 -20.50 28.16 -42.94
CA ARG A 96 -19.30 27.44 -42.53
C ARG A 96 -19.32 25.98 -42.98
N MET A 97 -20.50 25.34 -42.94
CA MET A 97 -20.65 23.96 -43.42
C MET A 97 -20.34 23.80 -44.90
N GLN A 98 -20.61 24.82 -45.73
CA GLN A 98 -20.18 24.83 -47.14
C GLN A 98 -18.66 24.77 -47.28
N GLY A 99 -17.92 25.48 -46.43
CA GLY A 99 -16.45 25.39 -46.41
C GLY A 99 -15.94 24.00 -46.01
N ILE A 100 -16.60 23.36 -45.03
CA ILE A 100 -16.27 22.00 -44.59
C ILE A 100 -16.56 20.98 -45.71
N ALA A 101 -17.62 21.17 -46.48
CA ALA A 101 -17.98 20.30 -47.60
C ALA A 101 -16.94 20.31 -48.73
N LEU A 102 -16.15 21.38 -48.85
CA LEU A 102 -15.07 21.50 -49.82
C LEU A 102 -13.76 20.84 -49.37
N VAL A 103 -13.67 20.37 -48.12
CA VAL A 103 -12.46 19.73 -47.60
C VAL A 103 -12.27 18.37 -48.30
N PRO A 104 -11.12 18.15 -48.96
CA PRO A 104 -10.83 16.87 -49.63
C PRO A 104 -10.90 15.67 -48.69
N GLU A 105 -11.42 14.54 -49.18
CA GLU A 105 -11.50 13.27 -48.45
C GLU A 105 -10.15 12.84 -47.82
N PRO A 106 -8.98 12.97 -48.48
CA PRO A 106 -7.70 12.59 -47.87
C PRO A 106 -7.35 13.36 -46.59
N LEU A 107 -7.82 14.61 -46.44
CA LEU A 107 -7.56 15.39 -45.23
C LEU A 107 -8.37 14.88 -44.04
N TRP A 108 -9.56 14.33 -44.29
CA TRP A 108 -10.35 13.66 -43.25
C TRP A 108 -9.65 12.40 -42.76
N TRP A 109 -9.09 11.60 -43.67
CA TRP A 109 -8.27 10.44 -43.32
C TRP A 109 -7.04 10.85 -42.52
N LEU A 110 -6.35 11.93 -42.91
CA LEU A 110 -5.19 12.44 -42.18
C LEU A 110 -5.55 12.90 -40.76
N LEU A 111 -6.63 13.67 -40.61
CA LEU A 111 -7.13 14.11 -39.30
C LEU A 111 -7.44 12.90 -38.41
N GLY A 112 -8.17 11.92 -38.94
CA GLY A 112 -8.50 10.68 -38.24
C GLY A 112 -7.25 9.90 -37.81
N ALA A 113 -6.25 9.80 -38.69
CA ALA A 113 -4.98 9.13 -38.38
C ALA A 113 -4.19 9.85 -37.27
N ILE A 114 -4.05 11.18 -37.33
CA ILE A 114 -3.32 11.96 -36.33
C ILE A 114 -4.00 11.87 -34.95
N VAL A 115 -5.32 12.05 -34.91
CA VAL A 115 -6.12 11.95 -33.68
C VAL A 115 -6.03 10.53 -33.10
N SER A 116 -6.20 9.51 -33.95
CA SER A 116 -6.11 8.10 -33.52
C SER A 116 -4.72 7.74 -33.02
N PHE A 117 -3.67 8.26 -33.64
CA PHE A 117 -2.29 8.05 -33.17
C PHE A 117 -2.07 8.71 -31.80
N TYR A 118 -2.44 10.00 -31.65
CA TYR A 118 -2.27 10.75 -30.40
C TYR A 118 -3.03 10.12 -29.23
N PHE A 119 -4.30 9.76 -29.41
CA PHE A 119 -5.11 9.16 -28.35
C PHE A 119 -4.87 7.66 -28.18
N GLY A 120 -4.59 6.95 -29.27
CA GLY A 120 -4.32 5.51 -29.28
C GLY A 120 -3.05 5.17 -28.51
N ALA A 121 -1.95 5.87 -28.76
CA ALA A 121 -0.69 5.66 -28.04
C ALA A 121 -0.84 5.95 -26.52
N ARG A 122 -1.61 6.98 -26.14
CA ARG A 122 -1.84 7.32 -24.72
C ARG A 122 -2.79 6.33 -24.02
N HIS A 123 -3.73 5.70 -24.73
CA HIS A 123 -4.53 4.59 -24.18
C HIS A 123 -3.69 3.32 -23.98
N GLN A 124 -2.76 3.03 -24.89
CA GLN A 124 -1.85 1.89 -24.75
C GLN A 124 -0.93 2.02 -23.54
N ALA A 125 -0.42 3.23 -23.26
CA ALA A 125 0.42 3.48 -22.08
C ALA A 125 -0.29 3.16 -20.75
N LYS A 126 -1.58 3.49 -20.62
CA LYS A 126 -2.39 3.12 -19.43
C LYS A 126 -2.62 1.61 -19.31
N GLY A 127 -2.75 0.91 -20.44
CA GLY A 127 -2.86 -0.55 -20.46
C GLY A 127 -1.60 -1.23 -19.90
N GLN A 128 -0.43 -0.69 -20.21
CA GLN A 128 0.84 -1.18 -19.65
C GLN A 128 0.96 -0.92 -18.15
N GLU A 129 0.48 0.23 -17.66
CA GLU A 129 0.47 0.56 -16.24
C GLU A 129 -0.43 -0.40 -15.44
N PHE A 130 -1.59 -0.79 -16.01
CA PHE A 130 -2.48 -1.81 -15.44
C PHE A 130 -1.88 -3.22 -15.44
N GLN A 131 -1.22 -3.62 -16.54
CA GLN A 131 -0.49 -4.89 -16.60
C GLN A 131 0.64 -4.93 -15.57
N ARG A 132 1.35 -3.81 -15.39
CA ARG A 132 2.43 -3.69 -14.40
C ARG A 132 1.92 -3.76 -12.97
N SER A 133 0.78 -3.12 -12.67
CA SER A 133 0.15 -3.24 -11.35
C SER A 133 -0.37 -4.65 -11.09
N MET A 134 -0.95 -5.33 -12.08
CA MET A 134 -1.37 -6.73 -11.94
C MET A 134 -0.18 -7.66 -11.69
N ALA A 135 0.94 -7.47 -12.40
CA ALA A 135 2.16 -8.24 -12.19
C ALA A 135 2.75 -8.03 -10.78
N GLN A 136 2.73 -6.79 -10.27
CA GLN A 136 3.18 -6.47 -8.91
C GLN A 136 2.26 -7.07 -7.83
N SER A 137 0.94 -7.03 -8.04
CA SER A 137 -0.02 -7.69 -7.14
C SER A 137 0.18 -9.21 -7.14
N MET A 138 0.34 -9.84 -8.31
CA MET A 138 0.60 -11.28 -8.43
C MET A 138 1.91 -11.71 -7.77
N ALA A 139 2.95 -10.88 -7.84
CA ALA A 139 4.24 -11.14 -7.18
C ALA A 139 4.14 -11.08 -5.64
N ARG A 140 3.20 -10.31 -5.09
CA ARG A 140 2.99 -10.17 -3.63
C ARG A 140 2.03 -11.22 -3.06
N THR A 141 1.21 -11.87 -3.89
CA THR A 141 0.28 -12.95 -3.49
C THR A 141 0.92 -14.08 -2.67
N PRO A 142 2.06 -14.70 -3.06
CA PRO A 142 2.64 -15.79 -2.27
C PRO A 142 3.06 -15.33 -0.87
N GLN A 143 3.55 -14.11 -0.74
CA GLN A 143 3.94 -13.55 0.55
C GLN A 143 2.74 -13.23 1.44
N VAL A 144 1.61 -12.86 0.86
CA VAL A 144 0.34 -12.71 1.60
C VAL A 144 -0.16 -14.07 2.10
N VAL A 145 -0.04 -15.13 1.31
CA VAL A 145 -0.43 -16.50 1.72
C VAL A 145 0.46 -16.99 2.87
N GLU A 146 1.77 -16.79 2.78
CA GLU A 146 2.72 -17.14 3.84
C GLU A 146 2.43 -16.40 5.15
N ASN A 147 2.14 -15.10 5.07
CA ASN A 147 1.75 -14.30 6.24
C ASN A 147 0.43 -14.78 6.86
N ILE A 148 -0.56 -15.19 6.05
CA ILE A 148 -1.83 -15.74 6.54
C ILE A 148 -1.58 -17.07 7.25
N GLN A 149 -0.79 -17.97 6.67
CA GLN A 149 -0.45 -19.26 7.30
C GLN A 149 0.31 -19.07 8.62
N ALA A 150 1.22 -18.10 8.68
CA ALA A 150 1.93 -17.75 9.92
C ALA A 150 0.96 -17.22 11.01
N LEU A 151 -0.04 -16.42 10.62
CA LEU A 151 -1.07 -15.93 11.55
C LEU A 151 -2.02 -17.03 12.03
N GLU A 152 -2.37 -17.97 11.16
CA GLU A 152 -3.16 -19.16 11.52
C GLU A 152 -2.40 -20.04 12.52
N ALA A 153 -1.12 -20.31 12.28
CA ALA A 153 -0.26 -21.07 13.19
C ALA A 153 -0.15 -20.42 14.59
N LEU A 154 -0.03 -19.08 14.65
CA LEU A 154 -0.03 -18.34 15.92
C LEU A 154 -1.39 -18.39 16.64
N THR A 155 -2.47 -18.58 15.90
CA THR A 155 -3.82 -18.74 16.47
C THR A 155 -4.00 -20.15 17.03
N GLU A 156 -3.48 -21.17 16.34
CA GLU A 156 -3.49 -22.57 16.80
C GLU A 156 -2.59 -22.78 18.04
N GLU A 157 -1.40 -22.17 18.09
CA GLU A 157 -0.54 -22.21 19.28
C GLU A 157 -1.20 -21.54 20.51
N LYS A 158 -2.07 -20.55 20.28
CA LYS A 158 -2.86 -19.89 21.33
C LYS A 158 -4.01 -20.76 21.83
N GLU A 159 -4.50 -21.72 21.03
CA GLU A 159 -5.49 -22.71 21.43
C GLU A 159 -4.85 -23.91 22.18
N GLU A 160 -3.60 -24.27 21.87
CA GLU A 160 -2.87 -25.32 22.60
C GLU A 160 -2.42 -24.89 24.00
N GLN A 161 -2.26 -23.59 24.25
CA GLN A 161 -2.23 -23.03 25.60
C GLN A 161 -3.65 -23.03 26.20
N LYS A 162 -4.10 -24.23 26.59
CA LYS A 162 -5.34 -24.45 27.35
C LYS A 162 -5.50 -23.35 28.41
N PRO A 163 -6.61 -22.60 28.43
CA PRO A 163 -6.98 -21.88 29.63
C PRO A 163 -7.12 -22.93 30.73
N ILE A 164 -6.47 -22.69 31.87
CA ILE A 164 -6.73 -23.42 33.11
C ILE A 164 -8.25 -23.46 33.27
N VAL A 165 -8.84 -24.65 33.15
CA VAL A 165 -10.28 -24.86 33.27
C VAL A 165 -10.63 -24.60 34.72
N VAL A 166 -11.02 -23.36 35.02
CA VAL A 166 -11.81 -23.08 36.22
C VAL A 166 -13.15 -23.77 36.01
N SER A 167 -13.42 -24.74 36.87
CA SER A 167 -14.62 -25.57 36.90
C SER A 167 -15.89 -24.73 36.68
N LYS A 168 -16.78 -25.20 35.79
CA LYS A 168 -18.10 -24.63 35.52
C LYS A 168 -19.03 -24.80 36.74
N ALA A 169 -18.81 -24.05 37.80
CA ALA A 169 -19.93 -23.43 38.50
C ALA A 169 -20.25 -22.16 37.69
N GLY A 170 -21.33 -22.20 36.92
CA GLY A 170 -21.69 -21.10 36.02
C GLY A 170 -21.70 -19.77 36.80
N PRO A 171 -21.02 -18.71 36.32
CA PRO A 171 -21.17 -17.42 36.96
C PRO A 171 -22.62 -17.00 36.75
N LYS A 172 -23.31 -16.73 37.86
CA LYS A 172 -24.60 -16.04 37.87
C LYS A 172 -24.52 -14.82 36.95
N PRO A 173 -25.62 -14.42 36.27
CA PRO A 173 -25.65 -13.18 35.50
C PRO A 173 -25.08 -12.07 36.38
N LEU A 174 -23.96 -11.50 35.97
CA LEU A 174 -23.44 -10.32 36.63
C LEU A 174 -24.48 -9.25 36.37
N GLU A 175 -25.26 -8.92 37.41
CA GLU A 175 -25.97 -7.66 37.47
C GLU A 175 -24.98 -6.60 37.01
N GLN A 176 -25.37 -5.85 35.97
CA GLN A 176 -24.66 -4.71 35.45
C GLN A 176 -24.52 -3.69 36.58
N SER A 177 -23.51 -3.87 37.43
CA SER A 177 -22.91 -2.74 38.11
C SER A 177 -22.26 -1.95 36.98
N ALA A 178 -22.87 -0.81 36.68
CA ALA A 178 -22.33 0.19 35.78
C ALA A 178 -20.98 0.63 36.35
N GLU A 179 -19.93 -0.12 36.04
CA GLU A 179 -18.57 0.31 36.29
C GLU A 179 -18.35 1.56 35.46
N TYR A 180 -18.15 2.66 36.17
CA TYR A 180 -17.92 3.99 35.64
C TYR A 180 -16.79 3.95 34.60
N ASN A 181 -17.14 4.11 33.33
CA ASN A 181 -16.18 4.10 32.23
C ASN A 181 -15.93 5.54 31.75
N ALA A 182 -14.90 6.17 32.32
CA ALA A 182 -14.51 7.54 32.03
C ALA A 182 -14.28 7.80 30.53
N ALA A 183 -13.68 6.85 29.82
CA ALA A 183 -13.41 6.99 28.39
C ALA A 183 -14.70 7.03 27.54
N LEU A 184 -15.76 6.36 27.99
CA LEU A 184 -17.05 6.34 27.32
C LEU A 184 -17.83 7.65 27.53
N GLU A 185 -17.67 8.29 28.69
CA GLU A 185 -18.25 9.61 28.98
C GLU A 185 -17.55 10.72 28.21
N ASP A 186 -16.22 10.71 28.16
CA ASP A 186 -15.43 11.67 27.38
C ASP A 186 -15.81 11.65 25.89
N TRP A 187 -16.00 10.45 25.33
CA TRP A 187 -16.45 10.30 23.94
C TRP A 187 -17.87 10.82 23.72
N ARG A 188 -18.79 10.58 24.65
CA ARG A 188 -20.17 11.08 24.56
C ARG A 188 -20.23 12.61 24.68
N GLN A 189 -19.38 13.22 25.49
CA GLN A 189 -19.29 14.67 25.59
C GLN A 189 -18.64 15.31 24.35
N ALA A 190 -17.74 14.61 23.68
CA ALA A 190 -17.09 15.11 22.47
C ALA A 190 -17.96 15.02 21.20
N ASN A 191 -18.92 14.08 21.16
CA ASN A 191 -19.72 13.75 19.96
C ASN A 191 -21.25 13.89 20.15
N GLY A 192 -21.71 14.51 21.24
CA GLY A 192 -23.12 14.85 21.50
C GLY A 192 -23.38 16.34 21.39
#